data_AF-A0A942NIF1-F1
#
_entry.id   AF-A0A942NIF1-F1
#
_cell.length_a   1.000
_cell.length_b   1.000
_cell.length_c   1.000
_cell.angle_alpha   90.00
_cell.angle_beta   90.00
_cell.angle_gamma   90.00
#
_symmetry.space_group_name_H-M   'P 1'
#
loop_
_entity.id
_entity.type
_entity.pdbx_description
1 polymer ?
#
loop_
_entity_poly.entity_id
_entity_poly.type
_entity_poly.pdbx_seq_one_letter_code
_entity_poly.pdbx_strand_id
1 'polypeptide(L)'
;MFQERKEYRKNFNAIGQLNVGGETLQFNCYDVSVKGAMIELLPGQLLATVDDFEKLLFEDRRAEVFIEELMLAGEVSIVWVREERGRILMGLEFESVVHNAEKLWLKRRGYRKSEPFTAELFIDKDRLHVEGINRSTKGLCVKMLVQHPSVKVNAPVKLQIKEFGLIALGKVVWVAAADEATLVGLQIISIG
;
A
#
# COMPACT_ATOMS: atom_id res chain seq x y z
N MET A 1 39.09 -8.57 -14.39
CA MET A 1 38.53 -7.21 -14.33
C MET A 1 37.03 -7.34 -14.57
N PHE A 2 36.23 -7.38 -13.51
CA PHE A 2 34.77 -7.45 -13.63
C PHE A 2 34.28 -6.05 -13.99
N GLN A 3 33.91 -5.83 -15.25
CA GLN A 3 33.10 -4.67 -15.61
C GLN A 3 31.73 -4.86 -14.94
N GLU A 4 31.43 -4.03 -13.95
CA GLU A 4 30.06 -3.85 -13.47
C GLU A 4 29.18 -3.58 -14.68
N ARG A 5 28.26 -4.52 -14.97
CA ARG A 5 27.21 -4.29 -15.95
C ARG A 5 26.41 -3.10 -15.44
N LYS A 6 26.58 -1.92 -16.05
CA LYS A 6 25.63 -0.82 -15.95
C LYS A 6 24.25 -1.43 -16.18
N GLU A 7 23.43 -1.44 -15.14
CA GLU A 7 22.08 -1.98 -15.20
C GLU A 7 21.36 -1.33 -16.37
N TYR A 8 20.80 -2.16 -17.24
CA TYR A 8 20.15 -1.71 -18.45
C TYR A 8 18.95 -0.82 -18.07
N ARG A 9 19.07 0.49 -18.32
CA ARG A 9 18.00 1.48 -18.15
C ARG A 9 17.40 1.80 -19.50
N LYS A 10 16.08 1.67 -19.62
CA LYS A 10 15.33 2.18 -20.76
C LYS A 10 14.78 3.56 -20.40
N ASN A 11 15.00 4.54 -21.27
CA ASN A 11 14.15 5.72 -21.30
C ASN A 11 12.73 5.23 -21.60
N PHE A 12 11.85 5.41 -20.64
CA PHE A 12 10.54 4.81 -20.64
C PHE A 12 9.57 5.81 -20.05
N ASN A 13 8.75 6.41 -20.91
CA ASN A 13 7.69 7.31 -20.50
C ASN A 13 6.44 6.48 -20.26
N ALA A 14 6.03 6.41 -19.00
CA ALA A 14 4.86 5.68 -18.57
C ALA A 14 4.16 6.46 -17.47
N ILE A 15 2.85 6.28 -17.35
CA ILE A 15 2.10 6.84 -16.23
C ILE A 15 1.95 5.81 -15.12
N GLY A 16 1.83 6.30 -13.90
CA GLY A 16 1.67 5.42 -12.76
C GLY A 16 1.15 6.10 -11.51
N GLN A 17 1.02 5.29 -10.46
CA GLN A 17 0.51 5.71 -9.17
C GLN A 17 1.46 5.29 -8.05
N LEU A 18 1.77 6.23 -7.16
CA LEU A 18 2.55 6.00 -5.95
C LEU A 18 1.62 6.15 -4.75
N ASN A 19 1.52 5.12 -3.91
CA ASN A 19 0.81 5.18 -2.64
C ASN A 19 1.83 5.35 -1.51
N VAL A 20 1.80 6.49 -0.84
CA VAL A 20 2.83 6.91 0.11
C VAL A 20 2.22 7.87 1.13
N GLY A 21 2.55 7.70 2.41
CA GLY A 21 2.03 8.58 3.49
C GLY A 21 0.51 8.63 3.60
N GLY A 22 -0.21 7.60 3.13
CA GLY A 22 -1.68 7.58 3.10
C GLY A 22 -2.30 8.30 1.90
N GLU A 23 -1.50 8.88 1.01
CA GLU A 23 -1.95 9.55 -0.21
C GLU A 23 -1.60 8.73 -1.46
N THR A 24 -2.45 8.80 -2.49
CA THR A 24 -2.17 8.23 -3.82
C THR A 24 -1.86 9.35 -4.79
N LEU A 25 -0.62 9.39 -5.26
CA LEU A 25 -0.09 10.40 -6.17
C LEU A 25 0.05 9.82 -7.58
N GLN A 26 -0.19 10.63 -8.59
CA GLN A 26 0.14 10.28 -9.96
C GLN A 26 1.60 10.64 -10.26
N PHE A 27 2.22 9.90 -11.17
CA PHE A 27 3.57 10.21 -11.64
C PHE A 27 3.77 9.90 -13.12
N ASN A 28 4.79 10.53 -13.70
CA ASN A 28 5.41 10.11 -14.94
C ASN A 28 6.70 9.34 -14.62
N CYS A 29 6.82 8.10 -15.09
CA CYS A 29 8.05 7.34 -15.07
C CYS A 29 8.93 7.87 -16.20
N TYR A 30 10.21 8.13 -15.93
CA TYR A 30 11.17 8.56 -16.95
C TYR A 30 12.17 7.48 -17.31
N ASP A 31 12.62 6.73 -16.31
CA ASP A 31 13.44 5.56 -16.51
C ASP A 31 13.01 4.42 -15.60
N VAL A 32 13.22 3.19 -16.07
CA VAL A 32 12.99 1.97 -15.31
C VAL A 32 14.14 1.00 -15.55
N SER A 33 14.55 0.31 -14.49
CA SER A 33 15.50 -0.79 -14.50
C SER A 33 14.90 -2.00 -13.80
N VAL A 34 15.68 -3.08 -13.71
CA VAL A 34 15.30 -4.27 -12.94
C VAL A 34 15.23 -3.98 -11.44
N LYS A 35 15.94 -2.96 -10.95
CA LYS A 35 16.06 -2.64 -9.53
C LYS A 35 15.25 -1.42 -9.09
N GLY A 36 14.70 -0.65 -10.01
CA GLY A 36 14.06 0.61 -9.62
C GLY A 36 13.57 1.45 -10.78
N ALA A 37 13.05 2.61 -10.43
CA ALA A 37 12.53 3.59 -11.38
C ALA A 37 12.81 5.01 -10.90
N MET A 38 13.04 5.92 -11.84
CA MET A 38 12.97 7.36 -11.60
C MET A 38 11.63 7.89 -12.07
N ILE A 39 10.95 8.61 -11.19
CA ILE A 39 9.64 9.19 -11.45
C ILE A 39 9.62 10.69 -11.22
N GLU A 40 8.74 11.38 -11.93
CA GLU A 40 8.29 12.74 -11.65
C GLU A 40 6.90 12.67 -11.05
N LEU A 41 6.77 13.15 -9.82
CA LEU A 41 5.50 13.17 -9.10
C LEU A 41 4.67 14.39 -9.50
N LEU A 42 3.36 14.17 -9.65
CA LEU A 42 2.38 15.23 -9.64
C LEU A 42 2.02 15.53 -8.17
N PRO A 43 2.15 16.79 -7.71
CA PRO A 43 1.83 17.18 -6.35
C PRO A 43 0.41 16.77 -5.92
N GLY A 44 0.31 16.26 -4.69
CA GLY A 44 -0.95 15.89 -4.05
C GLY A 44 -1.55 17.01 -3.20
N GLN A 45 -2.54 16.63 -2.39
CA GLN A 45 -3.15 17.48 -1.35
C GLN A 45 -2.32 17.53 -0.07
N LEU A 46 -1.72 16.40 0.34
CA LEU A 46 -0.92 16.30 1.56
C LEU A 46 0.58 16.39 1.25
N LEU A 47 0.99 15.80 0.13
CA LEU A 47 2.38 15.72 -0.31
C LEU A 47 2.56 16.55 -1.58
N ALA A 48 2.83 17.84 -1.38
CA ALA A 48 2.88 18.82 -2.47
C ALA A 48 4.28 19.38 -2.73
N THR A 49 5.17 19.31 -1.74
CA THR A 49 6.53 19.87 -1.79
C THR A 49 7.58 18.85 -1.39
N VAL A 50 8.84 19.08 -1.76
CA VAL A 50 9.96 18.21 -1.34
C VAL A 50 10.07 18.14 0.19
N ASP A 51 9.88 19.25 0.89
CA ASP A 51 9.89 19.30 2.36
C ASP A 51 8.85 18.36 2.99
N ASP A 52 7.67 18.21 2.37
CA ASP A 52 6.64 17.27 2.85
C ASP A 52 7.12 15.83 2.74
N PHE A 53 7.76 15.49 1.61
CA PHE A 53 8.34 14.17 1.41
C PHE A 53 9.54 13.94 2.34
N GLU A 54 10.44 14.90 2.51
CA GLU A 54 11.60 14.71 3.40
C GLU A 54 11.19 14.42 4.84
N LYS A 55 10.15 15.12 5.35
CA LYS A 55 9.58 14.83 6.68
C LYS A 55 9.01 13.42 6.74
N LEU A 56 8.24 13.01 5.74
CA LEU A 56 7.68 11.67 5.68
C LEU A 56 8.76 10.59 5.63
N LEU A 57 9.80 10.79 4.79
CA LEU A 57 10.90 9.85 4.58
C LEU A 57 11.85 9.74 5.78
N PHE A 58 11.76 10.67 6.74
CA PHE A 58 12.43 10.53 8.03
C PHE A 58 11.78 9.44 8.89
N GLU A 59 10.47 9.23 8.75
CA GLU A 59 9.69 8.25 9.51
C GLU A 59 9.58 6.91 8.78
N ASP A 60 9.17 6.92 7.51
CA ASP A 60 8.99 5.74 6.68
C ASP A 60 9.35 6.04 5.22
N ARG A 61 10.22 5.22 4.65
CA ARG A 61 10.64 5.32 3.24
C ARG A 61 9.89 4.39 2.30
N ARG A 62 9.00 3.54 2.85
CA ARG A 62 8.29 2.56 2.05
C ARG A 62 7.11 3.20 1.33
N ALA A 63 6.93 2.79 0.09
CA ALA A 63 5.80 3.15 -0.72
C ALA A 63 5.36 1.97 -1.58
N GLU A 64 4.24 2.14 -2.27
CA GLU A 64 3.74 1.16 -3.23
C GLU A 64 3.67 1.84 -4.59
N VAL A 65 4.11 1.14 -5.63
CA VAL A 65 4.12 1.66 -7.00
C VAL A 65 3.19 0.83 -7.88
N PHE A 66 2.56 1.49 -8.85
CA PHE A 66 1.95 0.88 -10.01
C PHE A 66 2.38 1.61 -11.27
N ILE A 67 2.92 0.89 -12.26
CA ILE A 67 3.33 1.42 -13.56
C ILE A 67 2.47 0.74 -14.62
N GLU A 68 1.62 1.52 -15.30
CA GLU A 68 0.54 1.01 -16.14
C GLU A 68 1.08 0.22 -17.34
N GLU A 69 1.98 0.81 -18.11
CA GLU A 69 2.50 0.22 -19.35
C GLU A 69 3.37 -1.01 -19.12
N LEU A 70 3.90 -1.20 -17.91
CA LEU A 70 4.65 -2.40 -17.52
C LEU A 70 3.77 -3.45 -16.86
N MET A 71 2.51 -3.12 -16.55
CA MET A 71 1.65 -3.94 -15.71
C MET A 71 2.36 -4.36 -14.43
N LEU A 72 3.13 -3.44 -13.85
CA LEU A 72 4.03 -3.69 -12.72
C LEU A 72 3.44 -3.05 -11.47
N ALA A 73 3.31 -3.84 -10.41
CA ALA A 73 2.92 -3.35 -9.09
C ALA A 73 3.88 -3.90 -8.04
N GLY A 74 4.20 -3.13 -7.00
CA GLY A 74 5.13 -3.61 -5.98
C GLY A 74 5.38 -2.67 -4.81
N GLU A 75 6.07 -3.22 -3.81
CA GLU A 75 6.69 -2.46 -2.72
C GLU A 75 7.99 -1.84 -3.22
N VAL A 76 8.18 -0.57 -2.87
CA VAL A 76 9.37 0.18 -3.19
C VAL A 76 9.87 0.92 -1.97
N SER A 77 11.18 1.14 -1.92
CA SER A 77 11.81 2.08 -1.01
C SER A 77 12.11 3.37 -1.78
N ILE A 78 11.76 4.50 -1.19
CA ILE A 78 12.10 5.82 -1.72
C ILE A 78 13.52 6.15 -1.27
N VAL A 79 14.45 6.13 -2.21
CA VAL A 79 15.89 6.30 -1.93
C VAL A 79 16.33 7.76 -1.95
N TRP A 80 15.62 8.61 -2.69
CA TRP A 80 15.85 10.06 -2.71
C TRP A 80 14.63 10.79 -3.26
N VAL A 81 14.48 12.05 -2.87
CA VAL A 81 13.53 13.02 -3.42
C VAL A 81 14.29 14.33 -3.65
N ARG A 82 13.98 15.05 -4.74
CA ARG A 82 14.56 16.38 -5.01
C ARG A 82 13.66 17.21 -5.90
N GLU A 83 13.82 18.52 -5.82
CA GLU A 83 13.18 19.44 -6.77
C GLU A 83 14.14 19.76 -7.92
N GLU A 84 13.65 19.68 -9.15
CA GLU A 84 14.40 20.09 -10.32
C GLU A 84 13.48 20.86 -11.28
N ARG A 85 13.75 22.17 -11.46
CA ARG A 85 12.97 23.06 -12.34
C ARG A 85 11.46 23.08 -12.01
N GLY A 86 11.11 23.12 -10.73
CA GLY A 86 9.72 23.12 -10.27
C GLY A 86 9.03 21.76 -10.33
N ARG A 87 9.78 20.68 -10.55
CA ARG A 87 9.27 19.31 -10.63
C ARG A 87 9.84 18.49 -9.48
N ILE A 88 9.00 17.65 -8.87
CA ILE A 88 9.43 16.74 -7.82
C ILE A 88 9.87 15.45 -8.47
N LEU A 89 11.17 15.16 -8.39
CA LEU A 89 11.75 13.91 -8.86
C LEU A 89 11.99 12.98 -7.67
N MET A 90 11.75 11.70 -7.90
CA MET A 90 11.91 10.66 -6.89
C MET A 90 12.58 9.42 -7.47
N GLY A 91 13.52 8.86 -6.70
CA GLY A 91 14.13 7.57 -6.97
C GLY A 91 13.46 6.47 -6.17
N LEU A 92 13.01 5.44 -6.87
CA LEU A 92 12.41 4.25 -6.28
C LEU A 92 13.35 3.06 -6.44
N GLU A 93 13.58 2.31 -5.37
CA GLU A 93 14.20 0.99 -5.40
C GLU A 93 13.13 -0.08 -5.19
N PHE A 94 13.10 -1.08 -6.05
CA PHE A 94 12.14 -2.17 -5.99
C PHE A 94 12.51 -3.17 -4.90
N GLU A 95 11.64 -3.34 -3.90
CA GLU A 95 11.80 -4.37 -2.87
C GLU A 95 11.14 -5.68 -3.33
N SER A 96 9.89 -5.58 -3.82
CA SER A 96 9.10 -6.71 -4.29
C SER A 96 8.14 -6.26 -5.38
N VAL A 97 8.29 -6.79 -6.60
CA VAL A 97 7.47 -6.41 -7.76
C VAL A 97 6.83 -7.62 -8.43
N VAL A 98 5.61 -7.43 -8.92
CA VAL A 98 4.83 -8.44 -9.64
C VAL A 98 4.51 -7.90 -11.04
N HIS A 99 4.68 -8.75 -12.05
CA HIS A 99 4.36 -8.45 -13.45
C HIS A 99 2.98 -9.02 -13.82
N ASN A 100 2.37 -8.51 -14.89
CA ASN A 100 1.02 -8.89 -15.34
C ASN A 100 -0.09 -8.56 -14.33
N ALA A 101 -0.01 -7.36 -13.73
CA ALA A 101 -0.93 -6.91 -12.69
C ALA A 101 -2.41 -6.72 -13.13
N GLU A 102 -2.77 -6.94 -14.39
CA GLU A 102 -4.14 -6.75 -14.93
C GLU A 102 -5.20 -7.50 -14.12
N LYS A 103 -4.88 -8.74 -13.71
CA LYS A 103 -5.77 -9.57 -12.87
C LYS A 103 -5.80 -9.15 -11.39
N LEU A 104 -4.81 -8.42 -10.92
CA LEU A 104 -4.66 -7.97 -9.53
C LEU A 104 -5.25 -6.57 -9.34
N TRP A 105 -5.02 -5.65 -10.28
CA TRP A 105 -5.44 -4.24 -10.24
C TRP A 105 -6.96 -4.06 -10.41
N LEU A 106 -7.60 -4.79 -11.35
CA LEU A 106 -9.06 -4.75 -11.54
C LEU A 106 -9.86 -5.22 -10.31
N LYS A 107 -9.22 -5.87 -9.33
CA LYS A 107 -9.83 -6.26 -8.05
C LYS A 107 -9.28 -5.51 -6.83
N ARG A 108 -8.20 -4.73 -6.95
CA ARG A 108 -7.44 -4.22 -5.80
C ARG A 108 -7.01 -2.76 -6.02
N ARG A 109 -7.52 -1.85 -5.18
CA ARG A 109 -7.17 -0.41 -5.16
C ARG A 109 -6.17 -0.07 -4.01
N GLY A 110 -5.16 -0.90 -3.81
CA GLY A 110 -4.12 -0.71 -2.78
C GLY A 110 -3.41 -2.01 -2.43
N TYR A 111 -2.08 -1.97 -2.28
CA TYR A 111 -1.25 -3.13 -1.93
C TYR A 111 -1.29 -3.38 -0.40
N ARG A 112 -1.01 -4.61 0.04
CA ARG A 112 -1.18 -5.03 1.44
C ARG A 112 0.15 -5.49 2.04
N LYS A 113 0.72 -4.72 2.97
CA LYS A 113 1.89 -5.09 3.76
C LYS A 113 1.59 -6.36 4.57
N SER A 114 2.33 -7.43 4.32
CA SER A 114 2.20 -8.72 5.04
C SER A 114 3.06 -8.71 6.29
N GLU A 115 2.72 -7.85 7.24
CA GLU A 115 3.33 -7.79 8.56
C GLU A 115 2.29 -8.25 9.59
N PRO A 116 2.59 -9.26 10.43
CA PRO A 116 1.67 -9.67 11.48
C PRO A 116 1.39 -8.51 12.44
N PHE A 117 0.12 -8.28 12.74
CA PHE A 117 -0.33 -7.31 13.75
C PHE A 117 -1.48 -7.90 14.55
N THR A 118 -1.82 -7.33 15.71
CA THR A 118 -3.07 -7.67 16.41
C THR A 118 -4.09 -6.56 16.25
N ALA A 119 -5.38 -6.89 16.25
CA ALA A 119 -6.43 -5.90 16.16
C ALA A 119 -7.63 -6.25 17.03
N GLU A 120 -8.36 -5.21 17.42
CA GLU A 120 -9.66 -5.32 18.06
C GLU A 120 -10.74 -4.92 17.06
N LEU A 121 -11.67 -5.84 16.81
CA LEU A 121 -12.85 -5.60 15.99
C LEU A 121 -14.07 -5.47 16.88
N PHE A 122 -14.79 -4.36 16.72
CA PHE A 122 -16.06 -4.12 17.37
C PHE A 122 -17.17 -4.31 16.34
N ILE A 123 -18.00 -5.33 16.56
CA ILE A 123 -19.11 -5.69 15.66
C ILE A 123 -20.33 -6.06 16.50
N ASP A 124 -21.48 -5.44 16.23
CA ASP A 124 -22.75 -5.74 16.90
C ASP A 124 -22.68 -5.80 18.44
N LYS A 125 -21.92 -4.85 19.03
CA LYS A 125 -21.63 -4.69 20.48
C LYS A 125 -20.55 -5.61 21.05
N ASP A 126 -20.14 -6.64 20.31
CA ASP A 126 -19.08 -7.54 20.72
C ASP A 126 -17.71 -7.00 20.34
N ARG A 127 -16.71 -7.37 21.14
CA ARG A 127 -15.30 -7.08 20.91
C ARG A 127 -14.55 -8.38 20.62
N LEU A 128 -13.91 -8.43 19.46
CA LEU A 128 -13.25 -9.61 18.92
C LEU A 128 -11.76 -9.32 18.75
N HIS A 129 -10.92 -10.11 19.41
CA HIS A 129 -9.48 -10.06 19.22
C HIS A 129 -9.10 -10.88 17.99
N VAL A 130 -8.34 -10.28 17.06
CA VAL A 130 -8.02 -10.89 15.77
C VAL A 130 -6.56 -10.69 15.39
N GLU A 131 -6.05 -11.62 14.58
CA GLU A 131 -4.70 -11.55 14.02
C GLU A 131 -4.75 -10.91 12.63
N GLY A 132 -3.95 -9.88 12.41
CA GLY A 132 -3.74 -9.27 11.11
C GLY A 132 -2.84 -10.11 10.22
N ILE A 133 -3.31 -10.41 9.01
CA ILE A 133 -2.52 -11.09 7.98
C ILE A 133 -1.80 -10.04 7.11
N ASN A 134 -2.56 -9.05 6.62
CA ASN A 134 -2.01 -7.99 5.78
C ASN A 134 -2.88 -6.74 5.81
N ARG A 135 -2.29 -5.57 5.48
CA ARG A 135 -2.98 -4.26 5.53
C ARG A 135 -2.56 -3.33 4.40
N SER A 136 -3.50 -2.54 3.91
CA SER A 136 -3.31 -1.43 2.97
C SER A 136 -3.88 -0.14 3.56
N THR A 137 -3.67 0.98 2.88
CA THR A 137 -4.34 2.25 3.21
C THR A 137 -5.87 2.18 3.11
N LYS A 138 -6.43 1.20 2.39
CA LYS A 138 -7.88 1.08 2.14
C LYS A 138 -8.54 -0.13 2.80
N GLY A 139 -7.79 -1.00 3.45
CA GLY A 139 -8.35 -2.20 4.03
C GLY A 139 -7.34 -3.16 4.60
N LEU A 140 -7.85 -4.21 5.22
CA LEU A 140 -7.05 -5.21 5.92
C LEU A 140 -7.65 -6.60 5.75
N CYS A 141 -6.80 -7.60 5.97
CA CYS A 141 -7.17 -8.99 6.11
C CYS A 141 -6.84 -9.42 7.54
N VAL A 142 -7.83 -9.98 8.22
CA VAL A 142 -7.64 -10.53 9.56
C VAL A 142 -8.06 -11.99 9.59
N LYS A 143 -7.52 -12.71 10.56
CA LYS A 143 -7.83 -14.08 10.92
C LYS A 143 -8.52 -14.09 12.28
N MET A 144 -9.63 -14.81 12.35
CA MET A 144 -10.41 -15.02 13.55
C MET A 144 -10.41 -16.51 13.89
N LEU A 145 -10.09 -16.87 15.13
CA LEU A 145 -10.19 -18.26 15.60
C LEU A 145 -11.61 -18.64 16.03
N VAL A 146 -12.48 -17.65 16.23
CA VAL A 146 -13.87 -17.85 16.66
C VAL A 146 -14.81 -17.38 15.57
N GLN A 147 -15.81 -18.18 15.24
CA GLN A 147 -16.90 -17.76 14.35
C GLN A 147 -17.86 -16.84 15.11
N HIS A 148 -18.30 -15.77 14.45
CA HIS A 148 -19.22 -14.80 15.05
C HIS A 148 -20.39 -14.52 14.10
N PRO A 149 -21.66 -14.66 14.55
CA PRO A 149 -22.84 -14.55 13.67
C PRO A 149 -23.00 -13.17 13.03
N SER A 150 -22.50 -12.12 13.68
CA SER A 150 -22.57 -10.75 13.16
C SER A 150 -21.48 -10.44 12.12
N VAL A 151 -20.49 -11.32 11.92
CA VAL A 151 -19.47 -11.19 10.87
C VAL A 151 -20.03 -11.68 9.54
N LYS A 152 -20.61 -10.75 8.79
CA LYS A 152 -21.20 -10.98 7.46
C LYS A 152 -20.85 -9.83 6.53
N VAL A 153 -20.88 -10.09 5.22
CA VAL A 153 -20.61 -9.06 4.21
C VAL A 153 -21.48 -7.82 4.43
N ASN A 154 -20.87 -6.65 4.30
CA ASN A 154 -21.40 -5.31 4.60
C ASN A 154 -21.67 -5.00 6.07
N ALA A 155 -21.35 -5.89 7.02
CA ALA A 155 -21.46 -5.54 8.43
C ALA A 155 -20.51 -4.37 8.76
N PRO A 156 -20.99 -3.31 9.44
CA PRO A 156 -20.15 -2.22 9.88
C PRO A 156 -19.23 -2.71 11.01
N VAL A 157 -17.99 -2.24 10.98
CA VAL A 157 -17.00 -2.57 12.01
C VAL A 157 -16.28 -1.31 12.47
N LYS A 158 -15.98 -1.23 13.75
CA LYS A 158 -14.91 -0.37 14.25
C LYS A 158 -13.69 -1.23 14.47
N LEU A 159 -12.55 -0.76 13.99
CA LEU A 159 -11.24 -1.39 14.09
C LEU A 159 -10.36 -0.55 15.00
N GLN A 160 -9.60 -1.22 15.86
CA GLN A 160 -8.50 -0.60 16.60
C GLN A 160 -7.24 -1.47 16.49
N ILE A 161 -6.14 -0.87 16.04
CA ILE A 161 -4.81 -1.50 16.01
C ILE A 161 -3.88 -0.65 16.87
N LYS A 162 -3.48 -1.16 18.03
CA LYS A 162 -2.74 -0.39 19.04
C LYS A 162 -1.32 -0.09 18.58
N GLU A 163 -0.68 -1.06 17.96
CA GLU A 163 0.68 -1.03 17.46
C GLU A 163 0.89 0.10 16.44
N PHE A 164 -0.18 0.51 15.76
CA PHE A 164 -0.15 1.57 14.76
C PHE A 164 -0.87 2.84 15.20
N GLY A 165 -1.37 2.91 16.44
CA GLY A 165 -2.23 4.02 16.88
C GLY A 165 -3.48 4.21 16.03
N LEU A 166 -3.93 3.17 15.31
CA LEU A 166 -5.01 3.29 14.32
C LEU A 166 -6.36 2.99 14.95
N ILE A 167 -7.30 3.92 14.79
CA ILE A 167 -8.74 3.69 15.01
C ILE A 167 -9.45 4.01 13.70
N ALA A 168 -10.26 3.08 13.20
CA ALA A 168 -10.95 3.25 11.92
C ALA A 168 -12.37 2.70 11.97
N LEU A 169 -13.24 3.32 11.17
CA LEU A 169 -14.53 2.74 10.81
C LEU A 169 -14.40 2.05 9.46
N GLY A 170 -15.04 0.91 9.33
CA GLY A 170 -14.97 0.10 8.14
C GLY A 170 -16.19 -0.77 7.95
N LYS A 171 -16.11 -1.66 6.97
CA LYS A 171 -17.09 -2.71 6.75
C LYS A 171 -16.43 -4.01 6.31
N VAL A 172 -17.11 -5.11 6.59
CA VAL A 172 -16.75 -6.42 6.03
C VAL A 172 -17.04 -6.44 4.54
N VAL A 173 -16.06 -6.82 3.72
CA VAL A 173 -16.21 -6.93 2.25
C VAL A 173 -16.27 -8.37 1.78
N TRP A 174 -15.66 -9.30 2.50
CA TRP A 174 -15.76 -10.74 2.25
C TRP A 174 -15.44 -11.51 3.52
N VAL A 175 -15.95 -12.74 3.59
CA VAL A 175 -15.69 -13.71 4.67
C VAL A 175 -15.36 -15.04 4.00
N ALA A 176 -14.30 -15.70 4.44
CA ALA A 176 -13.90 -17.00 3.92
C ALA A 176 -13.58 -17.94 5.09
N ALA A 177 -14.09 -19.17 5.02
CA ALA A 177 -13.67 -20.23 5.92
C ALA A 177 -12.28 -20.73 5.50
N ALA A 178 -11.38 -20.83 6.46
CA ALA A 178 -10.12 -21.57 6.37
C ALA A 178 -10.15 -22.64 7.48
N ASP A 179 -9.52 -23.79 7.28
CA ASP A 179 -9.68 -25.02 8.09
C ASP A 179 -10.07 -24.80 9.57
N GLU A 180 -9.26 -24.05 10.33
CA GLU A 180 -9.50 -23.74 11.75
C GLU A 180 -9.73 -22.24 12.05
N ALA A 181 -10.01 -21.42 11.04
CA ALA A 181 -10.17 -19.99 11.21
C ALA A 181 -11.14 -19.35 10.21
N THR A 182 -11.68 -18.19 10.56
CA THR A 182 -12.41 -17.34 9.63
C THR A 182 -11.50 -16.21 9.17
N LEU A 183 -11.30 -16.12 7.86
CA LEU A 183 -10.62 -14.99 7.23
C LEU A 183 -11.64 -13.91 6.90
N VAL A 184 -11.33 -12.67 7.24
CA VAL A 184 -12.22 -11.53 7.04
C VAL A 184 -11.48 -10.43 6.31
N GLY A 185 -12.06 -10.03 5.18
CA GLY A 185 -11.64 -8.84 4.46
C GLY A 185 -12.40 -7.62 4.96
N LEU A 186 -11.65 -6.59 5.33
CA LEU A 186 -12.18 -5.33 5.83
C LEU A 186 -11.79 -4.18 4.90
N GLN A 187 -12.73 -3.27 4.65
CA GLN A 187 -12.50 -2.01 3.97
C GLN A 187 -12.57 -0.88 4.99
N ILE A 188 -11.57 0.00 4.99
CA ILE A 188 -11.58 1.24 5.78
C ILE A 188 -12.46 2.26 5.05
N ILE A 189 -13.41 2.84 5.78
CA ILE A 189 -14.31 3.90 5.31
C ILE A 189 -13.82 5.26 5.81
N SER A 190 -13.42 5.35 7.08
CA SER A 190 -12.86 6.56 7.66
C SER A 190 -11.86 6.21 8.76
N ILE A 191 -10.85 7.05 8.93
CA ILE A 191 -9.89 6.98 10.04
C ILE A 191 -10.32 8.03 11.08
N GLY A 192 -10.29 7.65 12.34
CA GLY A 192 -10.67 8.50 13.48
C GLY A 192 -9.49 9.16 14.15
#